data_AF-A0A969DJY2-F1
#
_entry.id   AF-A0A969DJY2-F1
#
_cell.length_a   1.000
_cell.length_b   1.000
_cell.length_c   1.000
_cell.angle_alpha   90.00
_cell.angle_beta   90.00
_cell.angle_gamma   90.00
#
_symmetry.space_group_name_H-M   'P 1'
#
loop_
_entity.id
_entity.type
_entity.pdbx_description
1 polymer ?
#
loop_
_entity_poly.entity_id
_entity_poly.type
_entity_poly.pdbx_seq_one_letter_code
_entity_poly.pdbx_strand_id
1 'polypeptide(L)'
;MADETWQYEGVSIAMAEGQVWSIFATSAEFCTISGVCPGQSITTVFEILGPTTIDDQTYDMPMAFYRSPEVRDCALRITIAADTISELAIACNA
;
A
#
# COMPACT_ATOMS: atom_id res chain seq x y z
N MET A 1 10.19 8.89 -21.78
CA MET A 1 11.31 8.76 -20.82
C MET A 1 11.03 7.51 -20.01
N ALA A 2 12.05 6.75 -19.60
CA ALA A 2 11.83 5.41 -19.05
C ALA A 2 11.36 5.49 -17.59
N ASP A 3 10.36 4.67 -17.24
CA ASP A 3 9.99 4.41 -15.86
C ASP A 3 11.16 3.72 -15.16
N GLU A 4 11.51 4.20 -13.97
CA GLU A 4 12.59 3.66 -13.16
C GLU A 4 12.00 3.01 -11.91
N THR A 5 12.53 1.85 -11.52
CA THR A 5 12.16 1.21 -10.26
C THR A 5 13.41 0.98 -9.42
N TRP A 6 13.44 1.60 -8.25
CA TRP A 6 14.47 1.35 -7.24
C TRP A 6 14.03 0.22 -6.33
N GLN A 7 14.95 -0.72 -6.11
CA GLN A 7 14.70 -1.94 -5.34
C GLN A 7 15.61 -1.97 -4.13
N TYR A 8 15.00 -2.10 -2.96
CA TYR A 8 15.68 -2.28 -1.68
C TYR A 8 15.10 -3.51 -0.99
N GLU A 9 15.76 -3.98 0.07
CA GLU A 9 15.22 -5.08 0.86
C GLU A 9 13.88 -4.68 1.48
N GLY A 10 12.79 -5.33 1.07
CA GLY A 10 11.45 -5.10 1.62
C GLY A 10 10.72 -3.84 1.13
N VAL A 11 11.27 -3.08 0.17
CA VAL A 11 10.58 -1.95 -0.46
C VAL A 11 11.01 -1.73 -1.91
N SER A 12 10.05 -1.40 -2.77
CA SER A 12 10.26 -0.99 -4.15
C SER A 12 9.64 0.40 -4.37
N ILE A 13 10.36 1.29 -5.07
CA ILE A 13 9.90 2.65 -5.36
C ILE A 13 9.88 2.83 -6.88
N ALA A 14 8.71 3.11 -7.43
CA ALA A 14 8.53 3.38 -8.86
C ALA A 14 8.47 4.89 -9.10
N MET A 15 9.24 5.35 -10.08
CA MET A 15 9.39 6.75 -10.44
C MET A 15 9.21 6.98 -11.93
N ALA A 16 8.66 8.13 -12.27
CA ALA A 16 8.50 8.62 -13.62
C ALA A 16 8.71 10.14 -13.61
N GLU A 17 9.47 10.66 -14.57
CA GLU A 17 9.72 12.10 -14.71
C GLU A 17 10.29 12.78 -13.46
N GLY A 18 11.09 12.04 -12.66
CA GLY A 18 11.67 12.54 -11.42
C GLY A 18 10.69 12.60 -10.24
N GLN A 19 9.50 12.04 -10.38
CA GLN A 19 8.47 11.96 -9.35
C GLN A 19 8.22 10.50 -8.95
N VAL A 20 7.97 10.28 -7.65
CA VAL A 20 7.52 8.99 -7.14
C VAL A 20 6.03 8.85 -7.42
N TRP A 21 5.63 7.81 -8.16
CA TRP A 21 4.23 7.53 -8.45
C TRP A 21 3.73 6.25 -7.77
N SER A 22 4.64 5.37 -7.34
CA SER A 22 4.27 4.21 -6.51
C SER A 22 5.36 3.78 -5.54
N ILE A 23 4.93 3.28 -4.39
CA ILE A 23 5.79 2.66 -3.37
C ILE A 23 5.12 1.34 -2.99
N PHE A 24 5.88 0.24 -2.96
CA PHE A 24 5.45 -1.09 -2.53
C PHE A 24 6.33 -1.54 -1.37
N ALA A 25 5.75 -1.82 -0.20
CA ALA A 25 6.46 -2.22 1.00
C ALA A 25 5.96 -3.57 1.51
N THR A 26 6.88 -4.50 1.75
CA THR A 26 6.60 -5.85 2.26
C THR A 26 7.33 -6.15 3.58
N SER A 27 8.28 -5.30 3.99
CA SER A 27 8.96 -5.40 5.29
C SER A 27 8.29 -4.52 6.35
N ALA A 28 8.28 -5.01 7.59
CA ALA A 28 7.78 -4.28 8.76
C ALA A 28 8.60 -3.02 9.11
N GLU A 29 9.76 -2.83 8.49
CA GLU A 29 10.59 -1.62 8.64
C GLU A 29 10.04 -0.42 7.85
N PHE A 30 9.17 -0.66 6.85
CA PHE A 30 8.60 0.37 5.99
C PHE A 30 7.11 0.54 6.27
N CYS A 31 6.81 1.49 7.16
CA CYS A 31 5.46 1.79 7.60
C CYS A 31 4.90 3.08 6.98
N THR A 32 3.59 3.23 6.98
CA THR A 32 2.95 4.53 6.77
C THR A 32 3.29 5.49 7.92
N ILE A 33 3.09 6.79 7.69
CA ILE A 33 3.26 7.82 8.73
C ILE A 33 2.37 7.55 9.96
N SER A 34 1.19 6.95 9.75
CA SER A 34 0.26 6.58 10.80
C SER A 34 0.65 5.30 11.56
N GLY A 35 1.76 4.63 11.18
CA GLY A 35 2.26 3.44 11.87
C GLY A 35 1.67 2.11 11.39
N VAL A 36 1.08 2.08 10.19
CA VAL A 36 0.64 0.83 9.56
C VAL A 36 1.82 0.19 8.82
N CYS A 37 2.13 -1.06 9.11
CA CYS A 37 3.30 -1.78 8.59
C CYS A 37 2.94 -3.18 8.09
N PRO A 38 3.64 -3.74 7.11
CA PRO A 38 3.56 -5.16 6.77
C PRO A 38 3.77 -6.06 8.00
N GLY A 39 3.06 -7.19 8.04
CA GLY A 39 3.04 -8.14 9.14
C GLY A 39 2.03 -7.83 10.25
N GLN A 40 1.45 -6.63 10.29
CA GLN A 40 0.38 -6.31 11.25
C GLN A 40 -0.94 -7.00 10.88
N SER A 41 -1.79 -7.22 11.87
CA SER A 41 -3.15 -7.74 11.64
C SER A 41 -4.05 -6.69 11.00
N ILE A 42 -5.02 -7.12 10.19
CA ILE A 42 -6.03 -6.21 9.61
C ILE A 42 -6.84 -5.47 10.69
N THR A 43 -7.06 -6.10 11.85
CA THR A 43 -7.73 -5.46 13.00
C THR A 43 -6.95 -4.23 13.48
N THR A 44 -5.63 -4.35 13.62
CA THR A 44 -4.76 -3.23 14.00
C THR A 44 -4.83 -2.08 12.99
N VAL A 45 -4.90 -2.40 11.69
CA VAL A 45 -5.08 -1.38 10.64
C VAL A 45 -6.39 -0.63 10.83
N PHE A 46 -7.48 -1.35 11.10
CA PHE A 46 -8.80 -0.72 11.28
C PHE A 46 -8.87 0.14 12.54
N GLU A 47 -8.12 -0.20 13.58
CA GLU A 47 -7.97 0.66 14.76
C GLU A 47 -7.24 1.96 14.45
N ILE A 48 -6.24 1.92 13.55
CA ILE A 48 -5.40 3.09 13.20
C ILE A 48 -6.07 3.98 12.14
N LEU A 49 -6.55 3.38 11.05
CA LEU A 49 -7.06 4.09 9.87
C LEU A 49 -8.58 4.12 9.76
N GLY A 50 -9.27 3.39 10.63
CA GLY A 50 -10.70 3.13 10.51
C GLY A 50 -11.03 1.95 9.58
N PRO A 51 -12.25 1.40 9.69
CA PRO A 51 -12.69 0.28 8.86
C PRO A 51 -12.89 0.72 7.40
N THR A 52 -12.62 -0.19 6.48
CA THR A 52 -12.94 -0.05 5.05
C THR A 52 -13.43 -1.37 4.48
N THR A 53 -13.98 -1.34 3.27
CA THR A 53 -14.37 -2.55 2.55
C THR A 53 -13.13 -3.30 2.09
N ILE A 54 -13.11 -4.61 2.33
CA ILE A 54 -12.12 -5.53 1.74
C ILE A 54 -12.72 -6.06 0.43
N ASP A 55 -12.00 -5.92 -0.66
CA ASP A 55 -12.29 -6.54 -1.95
C ASP A 55 -11.54 -7.87 -2.04
N ASP A 56 -12.28 -8.97 -1.97
CA ASP A 56 -11.79 -10.34 -2.08
C ASP A 56 -12.23 -11.04 -3.38
N GLN A 57 -12.83 -10.31 -4.32
CA GLN A 57 -13.40 -10.89 -5.55
C GLN A 57 -12.71 -10.39 -6.81
N THR A 58 -12.16 -9.18 -6.79
CA THR A 58 -11.58 -8.55 -8.00
C THR A 58 -10.13 -8.96 -8.24
N TYR A 59 -9.40 -9.30 -7.18
CA TYR A 59 -7.95 -9.53 -7.22
C TYR A 59 -7.57 -10.92 -6.70
N ASP A 60 -6.37 -11.38 -7.05
CA ASP A 60 -5.84 -12.69 -6.64
C ASP A 60 -5.69 -12.83 -5.12
N MET A 61 -5.58 -11.71 -4.40
CA MET A 61 -5.52 -11.63 -2.95
C MET A 61 -6.50 -10.58 -2.44
N PRO A 62 -7.07 -10.77 -1.24
CA PRO A 62 -7.92 -9.75 -0.62
C PRO A 62 -7.19 -8.42 -0.43
N MET A 63 -7.85 -7.33 -0.78
CA MET A 63 -7.28 -5.98 -0.73
C MET A 63 -8.19 -4.99 -0.02
N ALA A 64 -7.62 -4.14 0.84
CA ALA A 64 -8.30 -2.98 1.40
C ALA A 64 -7.78 -1.69 0.74
N PHE A 65 -8.67 -0.73 0.52
CA PHE A 65 -8.33 0.54 -0.13
C PHE A 65 -8.71 1.73 0.76
N TYR A 66 -7.75 2.64 0.94
CA TYR A 66 -7.92 3.93 1.61
C TYR A 66 -7.58 5.04 0.61
N ARG A 67 -8.61 5.67 0.05
CA ARG A 67 -8.44 6.73 -0.95
C ARG A 67 -7.98 8.02 -0.27
N SER A 68 -7.00 8.69 -0.87
CA SER A 68 -6.56 9.99 -0.37
C SER A 68 -7.65 11.04 -0.62
N PRO A 69 -8.03 11.83 0.40
CA PRO A 69 -8.96 12.94 0.19
C PRO A 69 -8.28 14.14 -0.48
N GLU A 70 -6.95 14.26 -0.38
CA GLU A 70 -6.18 15.42 -0.86
C GLU A 70 -5.61 15.21 -2.26
N VAL A 71 -5.21 13.98 -2.59
CA VAL A 71 -4.62 13.64 -3.88
C VAL A 71 -5.60 12.76 -4.64
N ARG A 72 -6.26 13.35 -5.65
CA ARG A 72 -7.17 12.62 -6.53
C ARG A 72 -6.46 11.42 -7.16
N ASP A 73 -7.19 10.33 -7.29
CA ASP A 73 -6.74 9.09 -7.95
C ASP A 73 -5.56 8.36 -7.27
N CYS A 74 -5.21 8.74 -6.05
CA CYS A 74 -4.30 7.99 -5.18
C CYS A 74 -5.04 7.22 -4.08
N ALA A 75 -4.60 5.99 -3.82
CA ALA A 75 -5.03 5.23 -2.66
C ALA A 75 -3.85 4.50 -2.01
N LEU A 76 -3.92 4.37 -0.69
CA LEU A 76 -3.19 3.32 0.02
C LEU A 76 -3.95 2.01 -0.20
N ARG A 77 -3.30 1.07 -0.89
CA ARG A 77 -3.74 -0.30 -1.07
C ARG A 77 -3.03 -1.19 -0.06
N ILE A 78 -3.78 -2.05 0.60
CA ILE A 78 -3.26 -3.00 1.59
C ILE A 78 -3.63 -4.39 1.11
N THR A 79 -2.62 -5.21 0.82
CA THR A 79 -2.82 -6.62 0.44
C THR A 79 -2.79 -7.48 1.70
N ILE A 80 -3.74 -8.39 1.81
CA ILE A 80 -3.97 -9.19 3.02
C ILE A 80 -3.70 -10.67 2.72
N ALA A 81 -2.86 -11.29 3.55
CA ALA A 81 -2.60 -12.72 3.54
C ALA A 81 -2.86 -13.30 4.94
N ALA A 82 -3.79 -14.25 5.04
CA ALA A 82 -4.16 -14.92 6.29
C ALA A 82 -4.36 -13.94 7.48
N ASP A 83 -5.15 -12.89 7.25
CA ASP A 83 -5.49 -11.80 8.19
C ASP A 83 -4.35 -10.83 8.58
N THR A 84 -3.18 -10.96 7.96
CA THR A 84 -2.06 -10.04 8.11
C THR A 84 -1.80 -9.24 6.84
N ILE A 85 -1.24 -8.03 6.98
CA ILE A 85 -0.78 -7.23 5.85
C ILE A 85 0.45 -7.92 5.24
N SER A 86 0.36 -8.33 3.97
CA SER A 86 1.52 -8.83 3.23
C SER A 86 2.23 -7.73 2.44
N GLU A 87 1.48 -6.69 2.04
CA GLU A 87 2.02 -5.57 1.26
C GLU A 87 1.23 -4.28 1.54
N LEU A 88 1.97 -3.17 1.62
CA LEU A 88 1.42 -1.82 1.49
C LEU A 88 1.83 -1.25 0.15
N ALA A 89 0.88 -0.69 -0.60
CA ALA A 89 1.16 -0.01 -1.85
C ALA A 89 0.53 1.38 -1.90
N ILE A 90 1.28 2.39 -2.28
CA ILE A 90 0.71 3.67 -2.74
C ILE A 90 0.47 3.52 -4.23
N ALA A 91 -0.79 3.46 -4.62
CA ALA A 91 -1.21 3.36 -6.01
C ALA A 91 -1.88 4.66 -6.42
N CYS A 92 -1.15 5.47 -7.18
CA CYS A 92 -1.68 6.65 -7.86
C CYS A 92 -1.89 6.31 -9.32
N ASN A 93 -3.12 6.47 -9.83
CA ASN A 93 -3.33 6.42 -11.28
C ASN A 93 -2.77 7.72 -11.86
N ALA A 94 -1.76 7.61 -12.73
CA ALA A 94 -1.35 8.69 -13.63
C ALA A 94 -2.36 8.83 -14.78
#